data_AF-A0A2M7NAY8-F1
#
_entry.id   AF-A0A2M7NAY8-F1
#
_cell.length_a   1.000
_cell.length_b   1.000
_cell.length_c   1.000
_cell.angle_alpha   90.00
_cell.angle_beta   90.00
_cell.angle_gamma   90.00
#
_symmetry.space_group_name_H-M   'P 1'
#
loop_
_entity.id
_entity.type
_entity.pdbx_description
1 polymer ?
#
loop_
_entity_poly.entity_id
_entity_poly.type
_entity_poly.pdbx_seq_one_letter_code
_entity_poly.pdbx_strand_id
1 'polypeptide(L)' 'MKITRQNNELTISIPDNIMSLGEIQELIDYIKFRSITSKSKASQKDIDNLSKEIDESWWNKNKPKFIK' A
#
# COMPACT_ATOMS: atom_id res chain seq x y z
N MET A 1 6.46 2.93 23.81
CA MET A 1 6.89 2.60 22.43
C MET A 1 8.36 2.93 22.30
N LYS A 2 9.17 2.03 21.74
CA LYS A 2 10.59 2.26 21.50
C LYS A 2 10.92 1.85 20.06
N ILE A 3 11.74 2.66 19.40
CA ILE A 3 12.29 2.36 18.08
C ILE A 3 13.80 2.25 18.25
N THR A 4 14.37 1.14 17.80
CA THR A 4 15.81 0.89 17.87
C THR A 4 16.30 0.41 16.52
N ARG A 5 17.49 0.88 16.11
CA ARG A 5 18.17 0.44 14.91
C ARG A 5 19.45 -0.28 15.31
N GLN A 6 19.58 -1.55 14.94
CA GLN A 6 20.77 -2.35 15.22
C GLN A 6 21.00 -3.32 14.06
N ASN A 7 22.25 -3.52 13.64
CA ASN A 7 22.63 -4.48 12.60
C ASN A 7 21.83 -4.37 11.29
N ASN A 8 21.53 -3.15 10.85
CA ASN A 8 20.68 -2.86 9.69
C ASN A 8 19.20 -3.30 9.81
N GLU A 9 18.77 -3.71 11.01
CA GLU A 9 17.38 -4.02 11.33
C GLU A 9 16.76 -2.88 12.14
N LEU A 10 15.46 -2.68 11.95
CA LEU A 10 14.66 -1.73 12.71
C LEU A 10 13.67 -2.52 13.58
N THR A 11 13.82 -2.41 14.90
CA THR A 11 12.92 -3.05 15.86
C THR A 11 11.95 -2.01 16.42
N ILE A 12 10.66 -2.27 16.27
CA ILE A 12 9.58 -1.44 16.81
C ILE A 12 8.93 -2.23 17.94
N SER A 13 9.00 -1.70 19.17
CA SER A 13 8.32 -2.28 20.33
C SER A 13 7.09 -1.44 20.68
N ILE A 14 5.91 -2.04 20.54
CA ILE A 14 4.63 -1.49 20.93
C ILE A 14 4.03 -2.33 22.08
N PRO A 15 3.31 -1.71 23.03
CA PRO A 15 2.47 -2.44 23.99
C PRO A 15 1.41 -3.28 23.28
N ASP A 16 1.12 -4.46 23.81
CA ASP A 16 0.23 -5.48 23.23
C ASP A 16 -1.26 -5.08 23.22
N ASN A 17 -1.63 -4.03 23.94
CA ASN A 17 -3.00 -3.54 24.07
C ASN A 17 -3.35 -2.36 23.13
N ILE A 18 -2.39 -1.87 22.33
CA ILE A 18 -2.60 -0.70 21.47
C ILE A 18 -3.11 -1.08 20.08
N MET A 19 -2.78 -2.28 19.60
CA MET A 19 -3.05 -2.70 18.23
C MET A 19 -3.49 -4.16 18.18
N SER A 20 -4.56 -4.43 17.44
CA SER A 20 -5.02 -5.79 17.16
C SER A 20 -4.10 -6.51 16.17
N LEU A 21 -4.20 -7.84 16.11
CA LEU A 21 -3.46 -8.64 15.13
C LEU A 21 -3.76 -8.23 13.67
N GLY A 22 -4.99 -7.80 13.38
CA GLY A 22 -5.38 -7.34 12.04
C GLY A 22 -4.66 -6.05 11.63
N GLU A 23 -4.62 -5.07 12.52
CA GLU A 23 -3.91 -3.80 12.27
C GLU A 23 -2.39 -4.01 12.16
N ILE A 24 -1.82 -4.96 12.91
CA ILE A 24 -0.40 -5.36 12.75
C ILE A 24 -0.16 -5.96 11.36
N GLN A 25 -1.08 -6.81 10.88
CA GLN A 25 -0.99 -7.40 9.54
C GLN A 25 -1.05 -6.32 8.45
N GLU A 26 -1.95 -5.33 8.57
CA GLU A 26 -2.04 -4.21 7.64
C GLU A 26 -0.74 -3.38 7.60
N LEU A 27 -0.12 -3.13 8.76
CA LEU A 27 1.16 -2.45 8.84
C LEU A 27 2.28 -3.26 8.15
N ILE A 28 2.34 -4.57 8.38
CA ILE A 28 3.30 -5.46 7.73
C ILE A 28 3.10 -5.45 6.21
N ASP A 29 1.86 -5.50 5.74
CA ASP A 29 1.53 -5.46 4.32
C ASP A 29 1.93 -4.13 3.67
N TYR A 30 1.73 -3.01 4.36
CA TYR A 30 2.21 -1.70 3.91
C TYR A 30 3.74 -1.66 3.79
N ILE A 31 4.46 -2.15 4.80
CA ILE A 31 5.93 -2.21 4.77
C ILE A 31 6.41 -3.10 3.61
N LYS A 32 5.74 -4.23 3.37
CA LYS A 32 6.02 -5.15 2.27
C LYS A 32 5.77 -4.48 0.91
N PHE A 33 4.65 -3.77 0.76
CA PHE A 33 4.35 -2.97 -0.42
C PHE A 33 5.45 -1.94 -0.68
N ARG A 34 5.87 -1.19 0.35
CA ARG A 34 6.97 -0.20 0.25
C ARG A 34 8.30 -0.86 -0.11
N SER A 35 8.59 -2.05 0.42
CA SER A 35 9.79 -2.81 0.07
C SER A 35 9.80 -3.25 -1.40
N ILE A 36 8.69 -3.80 -1.89
CA ILE A 36 8.55 -4.21 -3.29
C ILE A 36 8.63 -2.99 -4.23
N THR A 37 7.90 -1.92 -3.90
CA THR A 37 7.87 -0.70 -4.71
C THR A 37 9.15 0.13 -4.63
N SER A 38 9.98 -0.02 -3.59
CA SER A 38 11.29 0.64 -3.54
C SER A 38 12.24 0.20 -4.67
N LYS A 39 11.99 -0.96 -5.28
CA LYS A 39 12.70 -1.44 -6.48
C LYS A 39 12.07 -0.93 -7.78
N SER A 40 10.88 -0.33 -7.71
CA SER A 40 10.18 0.21 -8.86
C SER A 40 10.87 1.48 -9.34
N LYS A 41 11.09 1.55 -10.65
CA LYS A 41 11.56 2.78 -11.33
C LYS A 41 10.40 3.65 -11.82
N ALA A 42 9.16 3.19 -11.62
CA ALA A 42 7.99 3.95 -12.02
C ALA A 42 7.87 5.21 -11.17
N SER A 43 7.68 6.35 -11.83
CA SER A 43 7.38 7.60 -11.14
C SER A 43 5.95 7.58 -10.63
N GLN A 44 5.62 8.46 -9.66
CA GLN A 44 4.24 8.64 -9.21
C GLN A 44 3.31 8.96 -10.40
N LYS A 45 3.80 9.74 -11.37
CA LYS A 45 3.06 10.07 -12.59
C LYS A 45 2.71 8.83 -13.42
N ASP A 46 3.60 7.85 -13.51
CA ASP A 46 3.33 6.60 -14.23
C ASP A 46 2.26 5.77 -13.53
N ILE A 47 2.28 5.75 -12.19
CA ILE A 47 1.27 5.08 -11.36
C ILE A 47 -0.10 5.77 -11.53
N ASP A 48 -0.12 7.10 -11.51
CA ASP A 48 -1.35 7.88 -11.66
C ASP A 48 -1.95 7.70 -13.05
N ASN A 49 -1.12 7.69 -14.09
CA ASN A 49 -1.56 7.45 -15.47
C ASN A 49 -2.14 6.04 -15.62
N LEU A 50 -1.47 5.02 -15.08
CA LEU A 50 -1.98 3.65 -15.10
C LEU A 50 -3.32 3.53 -14.36
N SER A 51 -3.45 4.19 -13.20
CA SER A 51 -4.70 4.18 -12.42
C SER A 51 -5.85 4.80 -13.21
N LYS A 52 -5.61 5.95 -13.86
CA LYS A 52 -6.60 6.59 -14.73
C LYS A 52 -7.00 5.71 -15.90
N GLU A 53 -6.04 5.08 -16.57
CA GLU A 53 -6.33 4.16 -17.68
C GLU A 53 -7.20 2.98 -17.24
N ILE A 54 -6.93 2.41 -16.07
CA ILE A 54 -7.73 1.31 -15.49
C ILE A 54 -9.15 1.80 -15.20
N ASP A 55 -9.29 2.94 -14.53
CA ASP A 55 -10.59 3.52 -14.15
C ASP A 55 -11.42 3.87 -15.38
N GLU A 56 -10.83 4.52 -16.38
CA GLU A 56 -11.48 4.87 -17.64
C GLU A 56 -11.89 3.61 -18.43
N SER A 57 -11.02 2.62 -18.52
CA SER A 57 -11.30 1.35 -19.18
C SER A 57 -12.44 0.60 -18.50
N TRP A 58 -12.41 0.51 -17.17
CA TRP A 58 -13.47 -0.10 -16.38
C TRP A 58 -14.79 0.66 -16.55
N TRP A 59 -14.78 1.98 -16.47
CA TRP A 59 -15.96 2.81 -16.63
C TRP A 59 -16.57 2.66 -18.02
N ASN A 60 -15.78 2.79 -19.09
CA ASN A 60 -16.27 2.64 -20.46
C ASN A 60 -16.93 1.28 -20.70
N LYS A 61 -16.37 0.20 -20.12
CA LYS A 61 -16.92 -1.14 -20.21
C LYS A 61 -18.22 -1.32 -19.43
N ASN A 62 -18.39 -0.63 -18.31
CA ASN A 62 -19.53 -0.84 -17.40
C ASN A 62 -20.58 0.28 -17.43
N LYS A 63 -20.29 1.43 -18.02
CA LYS A 63 -21.19 2.58 -18.16
C LYS A 63 -22.59 2.22 -18.70
N PRO A 64 -22.75 1.33 -19.71
CA PRO A 64 -24.07 0.92 -20.18
C PRO A 64 -24.93 0.21 -19.13
N LYS A 65 -24.31 -0.36 -18.08
CA LYS A 65 -25.04 -0.99 -16.96
C LYS A 65 -25.61 0.03 -15.97
N PHE A 66 -25.04 1.24 -15.94
CA PHE A 66 -25.34 2.25 -14.93
C PHE A 66 -26.16 3.43 -15.45
N ILE A 67 -26.15 3.69 -16.75
CA ILE A 67 -26.92 4.76 -17.38
C ILE A 67 -28.02 4.14 -18.23
N LYS A 68 -29.27 4.31 -17.79
CA LYS A 68 -30.51 3.95 -18.52
C LYS A 68 -30.98 5.11 -19.38
#